data_AF-A0A2S0I0S5-F1
#
_entry.id   AF-A0A2S0I0S5-F1
#
_cell.length_a   1.000
_cell.length_b   1.000
_cell.length_c   1.000
_cell.angle_alpha   90.00
_cell.angle_beta   90.00
_cell.angle_gamma   90.00
#
_symmetry.space_group_name_H-M   'P 1'
#
loop_
_entity.id
_entity.type
_entity.pdbx_description
1 polymer ?
#
loop_
_entity_poly.entity_id
_entity_poly.type
_entity_poly.pdbx_seq_one_letter_code
_entity_poly.pdbx_strand_id
1 'polypeptide(L)'
;MSKKFLTITILFSILNFFGCKRQNEPKKEKSEIDLLIENTLDDFNNRKIYKYLTSEILDSIADDKLEQAIIDNIETKYQDGEQYTFDEISKLTKGQQAVFSTWWLEAEVNNGGFNQFYFNSSGQYGEMAEIGFMTIGAEKFSKLIKRANKIYSENKDQLEEYDDGTMESFSESYIDNLFNDLETDFYKLFDIEKIGELRIKYIRENKNEFIAE
;
A
#
# COMPACT_ATOMS: atom_id res chain seq x y z
N MET A 1 7.40 23.47 2.98
CA MET A 1 7.25 22.33 3.90
C MET A 1 7.39 21.07 3.08
N SER A 2 8.40 20.25 3.38
CA SER A 2 8.79 19.09 2.59
C SER A 2 7.69 18.03 2.61
N LYS A 3 7.21 17.61 1.43
CA LYS A 3 6.20 16.56 1.21
C LYS A 3 6.66 15.13 1.59
N LYS A 4 7.76 15.00 2.33
CA LYS A 4 8.28 13.72 2.87
C LYS A 4 7.32 13.00 3.82
N PHE A 5 6.20 13.62 4.20
CA PHE A 5 5.27 13.02 5.15
C PHE A 5 4.31 12.01 4.54
N LEU A 6 3.94 12.10 3.24
CA LEU A 6 2.82 11.29 2.73
C LEU A 6 3.17 9.79 2.59
N THR A 7 4.40 9.45 2.21
CA THR A 7 4.87 8.05 2.13
C THR A 7 5.17 7.45 3.50
N ILE A 8 5.42 8.26 4.53
CA ILE A 8 5.64 7.78 5.90
C ILE A 8 4.30 7.45 6.59
N THR A 9 3.19 8.09 6.21
CA THR A 9 1.90 7.89 6.90
C THR A 9 1.35 6.46 6.78
N ILE A 10 1.72 5.72 5.74
CA ILE A 10 1.24 4.35 5.50
C ILE A 10 1.76 3.35 6.56
N LEU A 11 2.91 3.63 7.18
CA LEU A 11 3.42 2.82 8.30
C LEU A 11 2.92 3.32 9.67
N PHE A 12 2.30 4.49 9.76
CA PHE A 12 2.17 5.24 11.02
C PHE A 12 0.78 5.24 11.67
N SER A 13 -0.24 4.58 11.10
CA SER A 13 -1.59 4.66 11.69
C SER A 13 -1.83 3.71 12.87
N ILE A 14 -0.85 2.87 13.24
CA ILE A 14 -0.95 2.01 14.43
C ILE A 14 -0.65 2.80 15.74
N LEU A 15 -0.17 4.06 15.70
CA LEU A 15 0.46 4.67 16.89
C LEU A 15 -0.19 5.92 17.50
N ASN A 16 -1.41 6.32 17.13
CA ASN A 16 -2.06 7.49 17.74
C ASN A 16 -3.30 7.21 18.62
N PHE A 17 -3.44 5.99 19.15
CA PHE A 17 -4.34 5.73 20.28
C PHE A 17 -3.55 5.74 21.59
N PHE A 18 -3.24 6.93 22.13
CA PHE A 18 -3.16 7.25 23.57
C PHE A 18 -2.63 8.69 23.72
N GLY A 19 -3.55 9.64 23.92
CA GLY A 19 -3.19 10.97 24.38
C GLY A 19 -2.70 10.93 25.83
N CYS A 20 -1.60 11.64 26.14
CA CYS A 20 -1.42 12.37 27.39
C CYS A 20 -0.16 13.27 27.32
N LYS A 21 -0.29 14.48 27.88
CA LYS A 21 0.72 15.54 27.98
C LYS A 21 2.08 15.01 28.46
N ARG A 22 3.16 15.28 27.73
CA ARG A 22 4.55 15.06 28.20
C ARG A 22 4.90 16.07 29.30
N GLN A 23 4.94 15.61 30.55
CA GLN A 23 5.78 16.19 31.60
C GLN A 23 6.82 15.14 32.01
N ASN A 24 8.10 15.48 31.83
CA ASN A 24 9.30 14.89 32.42
C ASN A 24 9.18 13.44 32.95
N GLU A 25 9.27 12.45 32.06
CA GLU A 25 9.57 11.06 32.45
C GLU A 25 11.08 10.78 32.30
N PRO A 26 11.67 9.98 33.21
CA PRO A 26 13.05 9.52 33.09
C PRO A 26 13.23 8.72 31.79
N LYS A 27 14.44 8.72 31.20
CA LYS A 27 14.77 7.90 30.02
C LYS A 27 14.43 6.43 30.32
N LYS A 28 13.26 6.01 29.85
CA LYS A 28 12.78 4.63 29.93
C LYS A 28 13.69 3.79 29.02
N GLU A 29 14.18 2.68 29.55
CA GLU A 29 14.90 1.69 28.74
C GLU A 29 13.97 1.24 27.61
N LYS A 30 14.47 1.22 26.38
CA LYS A 30 13.66 0.89 25.20
C LYS A 30 13.20 -0.56 25.30
N SER A 31 11.92 -0.80 25.05
CA SER A 31 11.39 -2.16 24.97
C SER A 31 11.91 -2.87 23.71
N GLU A 32 11.78 -4.20 23.68
CA GLU A 32 12.10 -5.00 22.49
C GLU A 32 11.31 -4.55 21.25
N ILE A 33 10.05 -4.15 21.45
CA ILE A 33 9.19 -3.60 20.39
C ILE A 33 9.74 -2.25 19.89
N ASP A 34 10.16 -1.37 20.79
CA ASP A 34 10.74 -0.07 20.41
C ASP A 34 12.01 -0.27 19.56
N LEU A 35 12.85 -1.23 19.95
CA LEU A 35 14.08 -1.57 19.22
C LEU A 35 13.76 -2.17 17.84
N LEU A 36 12.75 -3.04 17.75
CA LEU A 36 12.32 -3.63 16.48
C LEU A 36 11.80 -2.56 15.52
N ILE A 37 10.96 -1.64 16.02
CA ILE A 37 10.44 -0.52 15.24
C ILE A 37 11.58 0.36 14.74
N GLU A 38 12.51 0.74 15.63
CA GLU A 38 13.66 1.56 15.24
C GLU A 38 14.54 0.88 14.21
N ASN A 39 14.86 -0.40 14.39
CA ASN A 39 15.64 -1.16 13.41
C ASN A 39 14.92 -1.22 12.05
N THR A 40 13.60 -1.43 12.05
CA THR A 40 12.80 -1.47 10.81
C THR A 40 12.81 -0.12 10.09
N LEU A 41 12.67 0.98 10.85
CA LEU A 41 12.74 2.34 10.31
C LEU A 41 14.14 2.66 9.79
N ASP A 42 15.18 2.25 10.49
CA ASP A 42 16.56 2.44 10.07
C ASP A 42 16.87 1.64 8.81
N ASP A 43 16.44 0.38 8.73
CA ASP A 43 16.58 -0.45 7.53
C ASP A 43 15.83 0.17 6.34
N PHE A 44 14.61 0.65 6.55
CA PHE A 44 13.86 1.35 5.51
C PHE A 44 14.56 2.62 5.05
N ASN A 45 15.00 3.48 5.97
CA ASN A 45 15.65 4.75 5.63
C ASN A 45 17.02 4.58 4.95
N ASN A 46 17.74 3.51 5.27
CA ASN A 46 19.06 3.21 4.72
C ASN A 46 19.03 2.23 3.54
N ARG A 47 17.84 1.81 3.09
CA ARG A 47 17.68 0.88 1.97
C ARG A 47 18.27 1.45 0.69
N LYS A 48 18.77 0.57 -0.18
CA LYS A 48 19.29 0.96 -1.48
C LYS A 48 18.14 1.19 -2.45
N ILE A 49 18.05 2.40 -3.00
CA ILE A 49 17.10 2.75 -4.06
C ILE A 49 17.74 2.50 -5.43
N TYR A 50 17.09 1.67 -6.25
CA TYR A 50 17.55 1.31 -7.59
C TYR A 50 16.81 2.15 -8.63
N LYS A 51 17.50 3.10 -9.28
CA LYS A 51 16.91 3.87 -10.40
C LYS A 51 16.74 3.03 -11.67
N TYR A 52 17.63 2.06 -11.86
CA TYR A 52 17.61 1.12 -12.98
C TYR A 52 17.73 -0.29 -12.42
N LEU A 53 16.91 -1.20 -12.93
CA LEU A 53 16.90 -2.60 -12.58
C LEU A 53 17.38 -3.42 -13.80
N THR A 54 18.28 -4.36 -13.55
CA THR A 54 18.69 -5.40 -14.50
C THR A 54 18.32 -6.76 -13.92
N SER A 55 18.38 -7.84 -14.72
CA SER A 55 18.13 -9.19 -14.19
C SER A 55 19.08 -9.55 -13.05
N GLU A 56 20.37 -9.20 -13.17
CA GLU A 56 21.39 -9.49 -12.16
C GLU A 56 21.11 -8.73 -10.86
N ILE A 57 20.66 -7.47 -10.97
CA ILE A 57 20.23 -6.70 -9.80
C ILE A 57 19.04 -7.40 -9.14
N LEU A 58 18.00 -7.73 -9.88
CA LEU A 58 16.83 -8.41 -9.34
C LEU A 58 17.25 -9.70 -8.64
N ASP A 59 18.05 -10.56 -9.28
CA ASP A 59 18.55 -11.82 -8.72
C ASP A 59 19.38 -11.65 -7.43
N SER A 60 20.03 -10.49 -7.25
CA SER A 60 20.83 -10.19 -6.05
C SER A 60 20.02 -9.66 -4.86
N ILE A 61 18.82 -9.11 -5.09
CA ILE A 61 17.99 -8.56 -4.01
C ILE A 61 17.36 -9.73 -3.26
N ALA A 62 17.39 -9.70 -1.92
CA ALA A 62 16.72 -10.71 -1.10
C ALA A 62 15.19 -10.59 -1.21
N ASP A 63 14.47 -11.70 -1.09
CA ASP A 63 13.01 -11.75 -1.30
C ASP A 63 12.24 -10.79 -0.39
N ASP A 64 12.64 -10.68 0.88
CA ASP A 64 12.09 -9.75 1.88
C ASP A 64 12.27 -8.27 1.54
N LYS A 65 13.15 -7.95 0.57
CA LYS A 65 13.45 -6.59 0.11
C LYS A 65 13.00 -6.34 -1.32
N LEU A 66 12.65 -7.38 -2.06
CA LEU A 66 12.41 -7.31 -3.50
C LEU A 66 11.20 -6.44 -3.82
N GLU A 67 10.10 -6.65 -3.12
CA GLU A 67 8.87 -5.90 -3.32
C GLU A 67 9.07 -4.39 -3.11
N GLN A 68 9.65 -4.01 -1.97
CA GLN A 68 9.95 -2.60 -1.69
C GLN A 68 10.91 -2.00 -2.74
N ALA A 69 11.90 -2.77 -3.21
CA ALA A 69 12.81 -2.30 -4.25
C ALA A 69 12.10 -2.03 -5.60
N ILE A 70 11.05 -2.79 -5.94
CA ILE A 70 10.21 -2.53 -7.12
C ILE A 70 9.39 -1.24 -6.91
N ILE A 71 8.76 -1.06 -5.74
CA ILE A 71 8.01 0.16 -5.43
C ILE A 71 8.94 1.38 -5.49
N ASP A 72 10.09 1.32 -4.82
CA ASP A 72 11.09 2.39 -4.86
C ASP A 72 11.54 2.71 -6.29
N ASN A 73 11.77 1.69 -7.13
CA ASN A 73 12.15 1.89 -8.53
C ASN A 73 11.06 2.63 -9.30
N ILE A 74 9.79 2.26 -9.13
CA ILE A 74 8.66 2.95 -9.75
C ILE A 74 8.61 4.41 -9.26
N GLU A 75 8.76 4.64 -7.95
CA GLU A 75 8.77 5.99 -7.37
C GLU A 75 9.89 6.88 -7.92
N THR A 76 11.04 6.32 -8.31
CA THR A 76 12.13 7.11 -8.92
C THR A 76 11.76 7.78 -10.25
N LYS A 77 10.64 7.39 -10.87
CA LYS A 77 10.12 7.98 -12.11
C LYS A 77 9.34 9.28 -11.87
N TYR A 78 9.03 9.60 -10.61
CA TYR A 78 8.18 10.72 -10.21
C TYR A 78 8.97 11.72 -9.38
N GLN A 79 8.53 12.99 -9.37
CA GLN A 79 9.12 14.00 -8.50
C GLN A 79 8.67 13.83 -7.05
N ASP A 80 9.52 14.22 -6.10
CA ASP A 80 9.19 14.17 -4.68
C ASP A 80 7.87 14.91 -4.38
N GLY A 81 6.86 14.14 -3.95
CA GLY A 81 5.54 14.64 -3.59
C GLY A 81 4.63 14.98 -4.77
N GLU A 82 4.97 14.50 -5.97
CA GLU A 82 4.03 14.30 -7.06
C GLU A 82 3.04 13.19 -6.68
N GLN A 83 1.77 13.35 -7.07
CA GLN A 83 0.79 12.29 -6.88
C GLN A 83 0.99 11.26 -7.99
N TYR A 84 0.93 9.98 -7.63
CA TYR A 84 0.81 8.92 -8.63
C TYR A 84 -0.58 9.04 -9.24
N THR A 85 -0.66 9.43 -10.51
CA THR A 85 -1.94 9.48 -11.24
C THR A 85 -2.18 8.18 -12.00
N PHE A 86 -3.45 7.85 -12.23
CA PHE A 86 -3.87 6.69 -13.01
C PHE A 86 -3.24 6.72 -14.42
N ASP A 87 -3.22 7.89 -15.04
CA ASP A 87 -2.65 8.08 -16.39
C ASP A 87 -1.14 7.83 -16.45
N GLU A 88 -0.42 8.01 -15.35
CA GLU A 88 1.01 7.70 -15.29
C GLU A 88 1.28 6.24 -14.97
N ILE A 89 0.58 5.69 -13.98
CA ILE A 89 0.73 4.29 -13.59
C ILE A 89 0.26 3.36 -14.72
N SER A 90 -0.76 3.74 -15.48
CA SER A 90 -1.24 2.97 -16.64
C SER A 90 -0.24 2.85 -17.79
N LYS A 91 0.81 3.70 -17.81
CA LYS A 91 1.92 3.63 -18.79
C LYS A 91 3.03 2.65 -18.38
N LEU A 92 3.03 2.17 -17.14
CA LEU A 92 3.97 1.16 -16.67
C LEU A 92 3.69 -0.20 -17.34
N THR A 93 4.62 -1.15 -17.21
CA THR A 93 4.38 -2.54 -17.66
C THR A 93 3.24 -3.18 -16.88
N LYS A 94 2.70 -4.32 -17.35
CA LYS A 94 1.59 -4.99 -16.67
C LYS A 94 2.00 -5.56 -15.31
N GLY A 95 3.22 -6.09 -15.20
CA GLY A 95 3.81 -6.50 -13.93
C GLY A 95 4.02 -5.34 -12.96
N GLN A 96 4.49 -4.18 -13.43
CA GLN A 96 4.61 -2.99 -12.59
C GLN A 96 3.25 -2.47 -12.12
N GLN A 97 2.25 -2.42 -13.01
CA GLN A 97 0.87 -2.07 -12.66
C GLN A 97 0.31 -3.02 -11.59
N ALA A 98 0.51 -4.34 -11.76
CA ALA A 98 0.02 -5.35 -10.84
C ALA A 98 0.66 -5.23 -9.46
N VAL A 99 1.99 -5.14 -9.38
CA VAL A 99 2.70 -4.99 -8.10
C VAL A 99 2.31 -3.67 -7.42
N PHE A 100 2.33 -2.55 -8.14
CA PHE A 100 2.04 -1.22 -7.59
C PHE A 100 0.61 -1.14 -7.03
N SER A 101 -0.39 -1.50 -7.84
CA SER A 101 -1.80 -1.36 -7.45
C SER A 101 -2.20 -2.29 -6.30
N THR A 102 -1.70 -3.53 -6.29
CA THR A 102 -1.99 -4.48 -5.20
C THR A 102 -1.25 -4.11 -3.91
N TRP A 103 -0.04 -3.56 -4.02
CA TRP A 103 0.71 -3.03 -2.86
C TRP A 103 -0.01 -1.86 -2.20
N TRP A 104 -0.44 -0.87 -2.99
CA TRP A 104 -1.18 0.28 -2.48
C TRP A 104 -2.53 -0.11 -1.89
N LEU A 105 -3.28 -1.00 -2.54
CA LEU A 105 -4.55 -1.47 -1.99
C LEU A 105 -4.34 -2.18 -0.65
N GLU A 106 -3.41 -3.12 -0.56
CA GLU A 106 -3.11 -3.82 0.68
C GLU A 106 -2.68 -2.85 1.79
N ALA A 107 -1.82 -1.89 1.46
CA ALA A 107 -1.33 -0.90 2.40
C ALA A 107 -2.45 -0.02 2.97
N GLU A 108 -3.33 0.49 2.11
CA GLU A 108 -4.46 1.34 2.53
C GLU A 108 -5.50 0.54 3.34
N VAL A 109 -5.83 -0.68 2.91
CA VAL A 109 -6.80 -1.54 3.60
C VAL A 109 -6.28 -1.97 4.97
N ASN A 110 -5.00 -2.33 5.09
CA ASN A 110 -4.40 -2.65 6.39
C ASN A 110 -4.32 -1.43 7.33
N ASN A 111 -4.32 -0.22 6.78
CA ASN A 111 -4.16 1.01 7.55
C ASN A 111 -5.51 1.61 8.00
N GLY A 112 -6.53 1.56 7.15
CA GLY A 112 -7.85 2.14 7.42
C GLY A 112 -9.00 1.48 6.65
N GLY A 113 -8.83 0.25 6.19
CA GLY A 113 -9.88 -0.48 5.49
C GLY A 113 -10.14 0.00 4.06
N PHE A 114 -11.19 -0.53 3.45
CA PHE A 114 -11.57 -0.14 2.08
C PHE A 114 -12.08 1.30 2.03
N ASN A 115 -12.65 1.80 3.12
CA ASN A 115 -13.00 3.21 3.26
C ASN A 115 -11.80 4.11 3.00
N GLN A 116 -10.67 3.86 3.66
CA GLN A 116 -9.46 4.64 3.42
C GLN A 116 -8.95 4.50 1.97
N PHE A 117 -8.95 3.28 1.43
CA PHE A 117 -8.50 3.05 0.06
C PHE A 117 -9.30 3.88 -0.96
N TYR A 118 -10.63 3.87 -0.88
CA TYR A 118 -11.49 4.59 -1.82
C TYR A 118 -11.58 6.10 -1.55
N PHE A 119 -11.40 6.53 -0.30
CA PHE A 119 -11.34 7.95 0.07
C PHE A 119 -10.04 8.59 -0.42
N ASN A 120 -8.90 7.90 -0.28
CA ASN A 120 -7.63 8.40 -0.74
C ASN A 120 -7.50 8.33 -2.27
N SER A 121 -6.54 9.06 -2.83
CA SER A 121 -6.25 9.00 -4.27
C SER A 121 -5.90 7.58 -4.76
N SER A 122 -5.51 6.67 -3.86
CA SER A 122 -5.29 5.25 -4.14
C SER A 122 -6.52 4.54 -4.73
N GLY A 123 -7.74 5.03 -4.46
CA GLY A 123 -8.99 4.47 -4.96
C GLY A 123 -9.09 4.43 -6.50
N GLN A 124 -8.35 5.32 -7.18
CA GLN A 124 -8.25 5.32 -8.65
C GLN A 124 -7.64 4.03 -9.22
N TYR A 125 -6.96 3.23 -8.38
CA TYR A 125 -6.36 1.96 -8.76
C TYR A 125 -7.26 0.75 -8.53
N GLY A 126 -8.52 0.91 -8.12
CA GLY A 126 -9.39 -0.23 -7.76
C GLY A 126 -9.51 -1.31 -8.84
N GLU A 127 -9.81 -0.93 -10.08
CA GLU A 127 -9.86 -1.88 -11.21
C GLU A 127 -8.47 -2.44 -11.55
N MET A 128 -7.43 -1.60 -11.46
CA MET A 128 -6.05 -2.02 -11.69
C MET A 128 -5.60 -3.07 -10.67
N ALA A 129 -5.99 -2.92 -9.40
CA ALA A 129 -5.71 -3.85 -8.32
C ALA A 129 -6.49 -5.16 -8.49
N GLU A 130 -7.76 -5.11 -8.91
CA GLU A 130 -8.53 -6.32 -9.25
C GLU A 130 -7.80 -7.17 -10.29
N ILE A 131 -7.34 -6.55 -11.37
CA ILE A 131 -6.57 -7.20 -12.44
C ILE A 131 -5.19 -7.61 -11.92
N GLY A 132 -4.56 -6.79 -11.09
CA GLY A 132 -3.25 -7.02 -10.50
C GLY A 132 -3.22 -8.27 -9.62
N PHE A 133 -4.22 -8.45 -8.75
CA PHE A 133 -4.35 -9.65 -7.93
C PHE A 133 -4.51 -10.90 -8.79
N MET A 134 -5.31 -10.84 -9.86
CA MET A 134 -5.42 -11.96 -10.81
C MET A 134 -4.07 -12.25 -11.48
N THR A 135 -3.35 -11.21 -11.89
CA THR A 135 -2.04 -11.29 -12.56
C THR A 135 -0.99 -11.99 -11.71
N ILE A 136 -0.94 -11.70 -10.41
CA ILE A 136 0.01 -12.34 -9.48
C ILE A 136 -0.47 -13.71 -8.96
N GLY A 137 -1.63 -14.20 -9.42
CA GLY A 137 -2.20 -15.49 -9.02
C GLY A 137 -3.00 -15.49 -7.71
N ALA A 138 -3.39 -14.31 -7.20
CA ALA A 138 -4.25 -14.14 -6.04
C ALA A 138 -5.74 -14.03 -6.46
N GLU A 139 -6.30 -15.14 -6.96
CA GLU A 139 -7.65 -15.13 -7.54
C GLU A 139 -8.75 -14.78 -6.53
N LYS A 140 -8.62 -15.18 -5.27
CA LYS A 140 -9.62 -14.88 -4.23
C LYS A 140 -9.60 -13.41 -3.87
N PHE A 141 -8.41 -12.82 -3.73
CA PHE A 141 -8.28 -11.37 -3.58
C PHE A 141 -8.89 -10.65 -4.78
N SER A 142 -8.57 -11.03 -6.02
CA SER A 142 -9.17 -10.42 -7.21
C SER A 142 -10.71 -10.42 -7.18
N LYS A 143 -11.33 -11.55 -6.85
CA LYS A 143 -12.80 -11.65 -6.70
C LYS A 143 -13.34 -10.80 -5.54
N LEU A 144 -12.58 -10.66 -4.46
CA LEU A 144 -12.94 -9.78 -3.34
C LEU A 144 -12.89 -8.31 -3.76
N ILE A 145 -11.80 -7.87 -4.41
CA ILE A 145 -11.64 -6.50 -4.89
C ILE A 145 -12.71 -6.15 -5.91
N LYS A 146 -13.08 -7.08 -6.79
CA LYS A 146 -14.23 -6.89 -7.69
C LYS A 146 -15.53 -6.54 -6.97
N ARG A 147 -15.79 -7.19 -5.83
CA ARG A 147 -16.97 -6.89 -5.00
C ARG A 147 -16.83 -5.52 -4.34
N ALA A 148 -15.66 -5.18 -3.82
CA ALA A 148 -15.38 -3.86 -3.25
C ALA A 148 -15.57 -2.74 -4.30
N ASN A 149 -15.01 -2.91 -5.49
CA ASN A 149 -15.16 -1.97 -6.62
C ASN A 149 -16.63 -1.77 -7.00
N LYS A 150 -17.42 -2.85 -7.00
CA LYS A 150 -18.85 -2.79 -7.27
C LYS A 150 -19.59 -2.00 -6.19
N ILE A 151 -19.33 -2.27 -4.90
CA ILE A 151 -19.93 -1.51 -3.78
C ILE A 151 -19.57 -0.03 -3.90
N TYR A 152 -18.30 0.29 -4.11
CA TYR A 152 -17.86 1.66 -4.29
C TYR A 152 -18.59 2.35 -5.46
N SER A 153 -18.64 1.72 -6.63
CA SER A 153 -19.31 2.29 -7.81
C SER A 153 -20.82 2.47 -7.63
N GLU A 154 -21.49 1.57 -6.89
CA GLU A 154 -22.94 1.64 -6.66
C GLU A 154 -23.31 2.68 -5.59
N ASN A 155 -22.36 3.09 -4.73
CA ASN A 155 -22.57 4.01 -3.62
C ASN A 155 -21.66 5.25 -3.70
N LYS A 156 -21.13 5.55 -4.88
CA LYS A 156 -20.09 6.56 -5.08
C LYS A 156 -20.50 7.93 -4.53
N ASP A 157 -21.68 8.41 -4.91
CA ASP A 157 -22.18 9.72 -4.48
C ASP A 157 -22.32 9.82 -2.95
N GLN A 158 -22.71 8.72 -2.28
CA GLN A 158 -22.79 8.66 -0.82
C GLN A 158 -21.40 8.67 -0.16
N LEU A 159 -20.45 7.94 -0.73
CA LEU A 159 -19.09 7.83 -0.17
C LEU A 159 -18.29 9.12 -0.38
N GLU A 160 -18.47 9.79 -1.52
CA GLU A 160 -17.82 11.08 -1.83
C GLU A 160 -18.46 12.27 -1.08
N GLU A 161 -19.65 12.11 -0.46
CA GLU A 161 -20.24 13.15 0.41
C GLU A 161 -19.32 13.51 1.60
N TYR A 162 -18.50 12.55 2.03
CA TYR A 162 -17.54 12.72 3.12
C TYR A 162 -16.18 13.29 2.68
N ASP A 163 -15.94 13.49 1.38
CA ASP A 163 -14.67 14.00 0.82
C ASP A 163 -14.65 15.54 0.75
N ASP A 164 -14.80 16.18 1.90
CA ASP A 164 -14.64 17.64 2.04
C ASP A 164 -13.21 18.05 2.44
N GLY A 165 -12.30 17.07 2.53
CA GLY A 165 -10.91 17.24 2.94
C GLY A 165 -10.69 17.40 4.45
N THR A 166 -11.71 17.24 5.28
CA THR A 166 -11.61 17.30 6.75
C THR A 166 -11.43 15.92 7.37
N MET A 167 -10.79 15.88 8.55
CA MET A 167 -10.61 14.64 9.30
C MET A 167 -11.94 14.17 9.91
N GLU A 168 -12.80 15.12 10.24
CA GLU A 168 -14.13 14.90 10.79
C GLU A 168 -15.00 14.13 9.80
N SER A 169 -15.15 14.61 8.56
CA SER A 169 -15.95 13.94 7.53
C SER A 169 -15.37 12.57 7.16
N PHE A 170 -14.04 12.45 7.06
CA PHE A 170 -13.39 11.14 6.90
C PHE A 170 -13.75 10.17 8.05
N SER A 171 -13.76 10.63 9.30
CA SER A 171 -14.11 9.80 10.45
C SER A 171 -15.59 9.39 10.43
N GLU A 172 -16.48 10.27 9.96
CA GLU A 172 -17.91 9.99 9.80
C GLU A 172 -18.19 8.93 8.74
N SER A 173 -17.34 8.80 7.71
CA SER A 173 -17.45 7.76 6.68
C SER A 173 -17.43 6.31 7.24
N TYR A 174 -16.95 6.12 8.47
CA TYR A 174 -16.91 4.81 9.13
C TYR A 174 -18.17 4.45 9.91
N ILE A 175 -19.10 5.39 10.15
CA ILE A 175 -20.31 5.13 10.95
C ILE A 175 -21.16 4.02 10.32
N ASP A 176 -21.37 4.10 9.00
CA ASP A 176 -22.08 3.11 8.20
C ASP A 176 -21.14 2.50 7.15
N ASN A 177 -20.01 1.93 7.59
CA ASN A 177 -19.01 1.35 6.69
C ASN A 177 -19.60 0.17 5.87
N LEU A 178 -19.80 0.41 4.58
CA LEU A 178 -20.34 -0.55 3.61
C LEU A 178 -19.41 -1.75 3.35
N PHE A 179 -18.15 -1.66 3.77
CA PHE A 179 -17.12 -2.65 3.48
C PHE A 179 -16.79 -3.60 4.65
N ASN A 180 -17.41 -3.45 5.82
CA ASN A 180 -17.08 -4.22 7.04
C ASN A 180 -16.97 -5.75 6.81
N ASP A 181 -17.94 -6.33 6.09
CA ASP A 181 -17.93 -7.77 5.78
C ASP A 181 -16.79 -8.14 4.81
N LEU A 182 -16.49 -7.27 3.84
CA LEU A 182 -15.40 -7.48 2.88
C LEU A 182 -14.03 -7.33 3.54
N GLU A 183 -13.86 -6.40 4.48
CA GLU A 183 -12.62 -6.25 5.26
C GLU A 183 -12.36 -7.50 6.10
N THR A 184 -13.41 -8.02 6.74
CA THR A 184 -13.32 -9.29 7.47
C THR A 184 -12.88 -10.45 6.55
N ASP A 185 -13.44 -10.53 5.35
CA ASP A 185 -13.04 -11.52 4.36
C ASP A 185 -11.60 -11.28 3.84
N PHE A 186 -11.19 -10.02 3.67
CA PHE A 186 -9.87 -9.62 3.20
C PHE A 186 -8.79 -10.14 4.14
N TYR A 187 -8.94 -9.90 5.45
CA TYR A 187 -7.95 -10.37 6.44
C TYR A 187 -7.87 -11.90 6.54
N LYS A 188 -8.99 -12.61 6.37
CA LYS A 188 -8.98 -14.09 6.33
C LYS A 188 -8.22 -14.65 5.13
N LEU A 189 -8.11 -13.91 4.04
CA LEU A 189 -7.39 -14.38 2.85
C LEU A 189 -5.88 -14.35 3.03
N PHE A 190 -5.31 -13.61 3.99
CA PHE A 190 -3.86 -13.61 4.22
C PHE A 190 -3.29 -14.99 4.57
N ASP A 191 -4.07 -15.84 5.25
CA ASP A 191 -3.67 -17.21 5.57
C ASP A 191 -3.79 -18.18 4.37
N ILE A 192 -4.39 -17.72 3.26
CA ILE A 192 -4.75 -18.55 2.10
C ILE A 192 -3.93 -18.14 0.87
N GLU A 193 -3.88 -16.85 0.57
CA GLU A 193 -3.15 -16.25 -0.53
C GLU A 193 -2.16 -15.25 0.06
N LYS A 194 -0.91 -15.67 0.21
CA LYS A 194 0.14 -14.81 0.78
C LYS A 194 0.59 -13.79 -0.25
N ILE A 195 -0.06 -12.64 -0.29
CA ILE A 195 0.08 -11.63 -1.35
C ILE A 195 1.55 -11.24 -1.57
N GLY A 196 2.31 -10.97 -0.51
CA GLY A 196 3.74 -10.64 -0.63
C GLY A 196 4.56 -11.75 -1.30
N GLU A 197 4.36 -13.02 -0.90
CA GLU A 197 5.03 -14.17 -1.54
C GLU A 197 4.62 -14.32 -3.01
N LEU A 198 3.34 -14.06 -3.33
CA LEU A 198 2.83 -14.10 -4.71
C LEU A 198 3.41 -12.99 -5.58
N ARG A 199 3.53 -11.75 -5.06
CA ARG A 199 4.20 -10.64 -5.75
C ARG A 199 5.67 -10.95 -6.01
N ILE A 200 6.39 -11.44 -4.99
CA ILE A 200 7.80 -11.84 -5.12
C ILE A 200 7.95 -12.91 -6.21
N LYS A 201 7.14 -13.98 -6.15
CA LYS A 201 7.14 -15.03 -7.17
C LYS A 201 6.90 -14.46 -8.57
N TYR A 202 5.90 -13.61 -8.73
CA TYR A 202 5.59 -12.98 -10.02
C TYR A 202 6.78 -12.16 -10.55
N ILE A 203 7.41 -11.34 -9.70
CA ILE A 203 8.58 -10.52 -10.07
C ILE A 203 9.74 -11.43 -10.54
N ARG A 204 10.01 -12.52 -9.83
CA ARG A 204 11.08 -13.47 -10.16
C ARG A 204 10.84 -14.16 -11.50
N GLU A 205 9.60 -14.54 -11.78
CA GLU A 205 9.22 -15.27 -13.00
C GLU A 205 9.09 -14.34 -14.23
N ASN A 206 8.86 -13.04 -14.03
CA ASN A 206 8.55 -12.07 -15.10
C ASN A 206 9.50 -10.85 -15.08
N LYS A 207 10.81 -11.08 -14.84
CA LYS A 207 11.82 -10.00 -14.70
C LYS A 207 11.83 -8.98 -15.84
N ASN A 208 11.52 -9.41 -17.07
CA ASN A 208 11.44 -8.54 -18.26
C ASN A 208 10.42 -7.40 -18.12
N GLU A 209 9.42 -7.54 -17.23
CA GLU A 209 8.46 -6.46 -16.96
C GLU A 209 8.98 -5.41 -15.99
N PHE A 210 10.12 -5.63 -15.33
CA PHE A 210 10.65 -4.76 -14.28
C PHE A 210 12.01 -4.15 -14.60
N ILE A 211 12.68 -4.61 -15.65
CA ILE A 211 13.99 -4.11 -16.07
C ILE A 211 13.85 -2.98 -17.10
N ALA A 212 14.85 -2.10 -17.14
CA ALA A 212 15.05 -1.17 -18.25
C ALA A 212 16.25 -1.69 -19.04
N GLU A 213 16.04 -2.09 -20.30
CA GLU A 213 17.13 -2.38 -21.25
C GLU A 213 17.84 -1.09 -21.69
#